data_AF-A0AAJ5MBH1-F1
#
_entry.id   AF-A0AAJ5MBH1-F1
#
_cell.length_a   1.000
_cell.length_b   1.000
_cell.length_c   1.000
_cell.angle_alpha   90.00
_cell.angle_beta   90.00
_cell.angle_gamma   90.00
#
_symmetry.space_group_name_H-M   'P 1'
#
loop_
_entity.id
_entity.type
_entity.pdbx_description
1 polymer ?
#
loop_
_entity_poly.entity_id
_entity_poly.type
_entity_poly.pdbx_seq_one_letter_code
_entity_poly.pdbx_strand_id
1 'polypeptide(L)'
;MLKNLRCGECARLLCKAAAFDEIQIKCPRCGTLNHLKAESLTSDRRERIQEGSHHEKPAPAGRRPDHPAHARSEFVRRADH
;
A
#
# COMPACT_ATOMS: atom_id res chain seq x y z
N MET A 1 24.79 10.67 8.70
CA MET A 1 24.82 10.97 7.25
C MET A 1 23.40 11.23 6.77
N LEU A 2 23.20 12.13 5.80
CA LEU A 2 21.87 12.44 5.26
C LEU A 2 21.48 11.45 4.15
N LYS A 3 20.28 10.87 4.22
CA LYS A 3 19.69 10.02 3.18
C LYS A 3 18.86 10.85 2.21
N ASN A 4 18.90 10.48 0.93
CA ASN A 4 18.08 11.12 -0.11
C ASN A 4 16.70 10.47 -0.16
N LEU A 5 15.65 11.24 0.07
CA LEU A 5 14.27 10.78 -0.08
C LEU A 5 13.74 11.23 -1.43
N ARG A 6 13.32 10.26 -2.26
CA ARG A 6 12.85 10.49 -3.62
C ARG A 6 11.37 10.16 -3.73
N CYS A 7 10.72 10.82 -4.67
CA CYS A 7 9.34 10.52 -5.01
C CYS A 7 9.22 9.12 -5.62
N GLY A 8 8.26 8.33 -5.13
CA GLY A 8 7.98 6.98 -5.66
C GLY A 8 7.43 6.98 -7.09
N GLU A 9 6.86 8.10 -7.55
CA GLU A 9 6.25 8.21 -8.89
C GLU A 9 7.24 8.75 -9.94
N CYS A 10 7.87 9.91 -9.68
CA CYS A 10 8.69 10.62 -10.67
C CYS A 10 10.18 10.70 -10.34
N ALA A 11 10.64 9.99 -9.30
CA ALA A 11 12.02 9.93 -8.82
C ALA A 11 12.68 11.28 -8.43
N ARG A 12 11.92 12.38 -8.45
CA ARG A 12 12.34 13.72 -8.01
C ARG A 12 12.82 13.63 -6.55
N LEU A 13 13.98 14.22 -6.27
CA LEU A 13 14.45 14.40 -4.89
C LEU A 13 13.46 15.30 -4.15
N LEU A 14 12.93 14.80 -3.03
CA LEU A 14 11.98 15.50 -2.18
C LEU A 14 12.73 16.25 -1.07
N CYS A 15 13.59 15.55 -0.32
CA CYS A 15 14.43 16.14 0.71
C CYS A 15 15.61 15.22 1.07
N LYS A 16 16.49 15.72 1.95
CA LYS A 16 17.57 14.97 2.58
C LYS A 16 17.33 14.94 4.09
N ALA A 17 17.34 13.76 4.71
CA ALA A 17 17.04 13.60 6.15
C ALA A 17 18.11 12.76 6.85
N ALA A 18 18.47 13.12 8.10
CA ALA A 18 19.47 12.38 8.88
C ALA A 18 18.83 11.25 9.68
N ALA A 19 17.75 11.57 10.39
CA ALA A 19 16.92 10.66 11.14
C ALA A 19 15.47 11.16 11.04
N PHE A 20 14.54 10.24 10.80
CA PHE A 20 13.11 10.51 10.76
C PHE A 20 12.40 9.20 11.02
N ASP A 21 11.28 9.23 11.74
CA ASP A 21 10.41 8.06 11.90
C ASP A 21 9.44 7.99 10.72
N GLU A 22 8.72 9.07 10.48
CA GLU A 22 7.72 9.16 9.42
C GLU A 22 7.72 10.55 8.79
N ILE A 23 7.62 10.60 7.46
CA ILE A 23 7.50 11.86 6.70
C ILE A 23 6.36 11.71 5.70
N GLN A 24 5.44 12.68 5.70
CA GLN A 24 4.48 12.88 4.63
C GLN A 24 4.80 14.16 3.87
N ILE A 25 5.01 14.05 2.56
CA ILE A 25 5.39 15.20 1.73
C ILE A 25 4.79 15.07 0.33
N LYS A 26 4.21 16.17 -0.15
CA LYS A 26 3.71 16.26 -1.53
C LYS A 26 4.87 16.49 -2.50
N CYS A 27 4.90 15.76 -3.60
CA CYS A 27 5.86 16.03 -4.66
C CYS A 27 5.47 17.30 -5.41
N PRO A 28 6.34 18.32 -5.49
CA PRO A 28 6.03 19.56 -6.20
C PRO A 28 5.99 19.38 -7.73
N ARG A 29 6.52 18.27 -8.26
CA ARG A 29 6.52 17.96 -9.69
C ARG A 29 5.23 17.26 -10.14
N CYS A 30 4.88 16.14 -9.52
CA CYS A 30 3.76 15.30 -9.95
C CYS A 30 2.55 15.34 -9.02
N GLY A 31 2.64 16.01 -7.87
CA GLY A 31 1.53 16.13 -6.92
C GLY A 31 1.30 14.90 -6.03
N THR A 32 1.99 13.78 -6.24
CA THR A 32 1.88 12.57 -5.40
C THR A 32 2.20 12.88 -3.93
N LEU A 33 1.31 12.49 -3.02
CA LEU A 33 1.58 12.52 -1.58
C LEU A 33 2.42 11.29 -1.22
N ASN A 34 3.68 11.50 -0.84
CA ASN A 34 4.60 10.42 -0.49
C ASN A 34 4.55 10.21 1.03
N HIS A 35 4.42 8.96 1.45
CA HIS A 35 4.47 8.52 2.84
C HIS A 35 5.70 7.65 3.04
N LEU A 36 6.69 8.16 3.75
CA LEU A 36 8.01 7.54 3.90
C LEU A 36 8.24 7.20 5.36
N LYS A 37 8.78 6.01 5.62
CA LYS A 37 9.14 5.54 6.96
C LYS A 37 10.63 5.29 7.05
N ALA A 38 11.18 5.43 8.26
CA ALA A 38 12.57 5.07 8.52
C ALA A 38 12.81 3.61 8.17
N GLU A 39 13.96 3.30 7.58
CA GLU A 39 14.42 1.91 7.46
C GLU A 39 14.64 1.25 8.84
N SER A 40 14.88 2.06 9.88
CA SER A 40 15.04 1.59 11.26
C SER A 40 13.71 1.27 11.96
N LEU A 41 12.57 1.66 11.39
CA LEU A 41 11.28 1.23 11.91
C LEU A 41 11.11 -0.25 11.61
N THR A 42 11.35 -1.08 12.62
CA THR A 42 10.93 -2.46 12.61
C THR A 42 9.42 -2.47 12.36
N SER A 43 8.96 -3.22 11.36
CA SER A 43 7.54 -3.47 11.23
C SER A 43 7.15 -4.32 12.44
N ASP A 44 6.55 -3.71 13.47
CA ASP A 44 5.86 -4.42 14.55
C ASP A 44 4.58 -5.07 14.00
N ARG A 45 4.70 -5.78 12.87
CA ARG A 45 3.72 -6.78 12.51
C ARG A 45 3.99 -7.91 13.48
N ARG A 46 3.27 -7.91 14.61
CA ARG A 46 3.17 -9.07 15.49
C ARG A 46 2.98 -10.27 14.57
N GLU A 47 4.01 -11.11 14.48
CA GLU A 47 3.89 -12.37 13.77
C GLU A 47 2.68 -13.07 14.39
N ARG A 48 1.76 -13.55 13.55
CA ARG A 48 0.65 -14.37 14.04
C ARG A 48 1.33 -15.56 14.72
N ILE A 49 1.33 -15.59 16.05
CA ILE A 49 1.73 -16.77 16.81
C ILE A 49 0.87 -17.90 16.24
N GLN A 50 1.50 -18.86 15.56
CA GLN A 50 0.84 -20.07 15.11
C GLN A 50 0.62 -20.95 16.34
N GLU A 51 -0.28 -20.55 17.23
CA GLU A 51 -0.92 -21.54 18.09
C GLU A 51 -1.70 -22.44 17.15
N GLY A 52 -1.25 -23.69 17.06
CA GLY A 52 -1.69 -24.66 16.06
C GLY A 52 -3.19 -24.61 15.84
N SER A 53 -3.60 -24.34 14.60
CA SER A 53 -4.99 -24.42 14.18
C SER A 53 -5.52 -25.82 14.52
N HIS A 54 -6.30 -25.93 15.58
CA HIS A 54 -6.99 -27.16 16.00
C HIS A 54 -8.17 -27.47 15.07
N HIS A 55 -7.95 -27.43 13.76
CA HIS A 55 -8.90 -27.84 12.74
C HIS A 55 -8.22 -28.87 11.84
N GLU A 56 -8.29 -30.12 12.27
CA GLU A 56 -8.00 -31.30 11.43
C GLU A 56 -8.96 -31.42 10.23
N LYS A 57 -10.04 -30.62 10.22
CA LYS A 57 -11.04 -30.63 9.16
C LYS A 57 -10.73 -29.54 8.13
N PRO A 58 -10.53 -29.89 6.85
CA PRO A 58 -10.45 -28.92 5.77
C PRO A 58 -11.66 -27.99 5.82
N ALA A 59 -11.43 -26.70 5.58
CA ALA A 59 -12.53 -25.77 5.34
C ALA A 59 -13.40 -26.33 4.20
N PRO A 60 -14.73 -26.39 4.37
CA PRO A 60 -15.60 -26.85 3.29
C PRO A 60 -15.35 -25.99 2.05
N ALA A 61 -15.38 -26.60 0.87
CA ALA A 61 -15.27 -25.87 -0.39
C ALA A 61 -16.31 -24.74 -0.39
N GLY A 62 -15.84 -23.50 -0.32
CA GLY A 62 -16.71 -22.34 -0.37
C GLY A 62 -17.48 -22.38 -1.68
N ARG A 63 -18.81 -22.27 -1.63
CA ARG A 63 -19.61 -21.98 -2.83
C ARG A 63 -19.23 -20.57 -3.28
N ARG A 64 -18.18 -20.44 -4.10
CA ARG A 64 -18.00 -19.23 -4.90
C ARG A 64 -19.23 -19.18 -5.81
N PRO A 65 -20.10 -18.16 -5.69
CA PRO A 65 -21.08 -17.92 -6.73
C PRO A 65 -20.30 -17.70 -8.03
N ASP A 66 -20.67 -18.40 -9.10
CA ASP A 66 -20.16 -18.12 -10.44
C ASP A 66 -20.58 -16.69 -10.81
N HIS A 67 -19.74 -15.72 -10.45
CA HIS A 67 -19.91 -14.35 -10.90
C HIS A 67 -19.23 -14.26 -12.27
N PRO A 68 -19.99 -14.12 -13.38
CA PRO A 68 -19.39 -13.90 -14.68
C PRO A 68 -18.54 -12.63 -14.62
N ALA A 69 -17.26 -12.75 -14.94
CA ALA A 69 -16.26 -11.68 -14.82
C ALA A 69 -16.50 -10.47 -15.74
N HIS A 70 -17.59 -10.45 -16.51
CA HIS A 70 -17.85 -9.43 -17.52
C HIS A 70 -19.34 -9.06 -17.59
N ALA A 71 -19.78 -8.21 -16.67
CA ALA A 71 -20.99 -7.41 -16.82
C ALA A 71 -20.66 -5.92 -16.59
N ARG A 72 -20.25 -5.27 -17.68
CA ARG A 72 -20.39 -3.83 -18.01
C ARG A 72 -20.19 -2.81 -16.88
N SER A 73 -19.04 -2.13 -16.89
CA SER A 73 -18.93 -0.75 -16.40
C SER A 73 -18.66 0.21 -17.56
N GLU A 74 -19.58 0.27 -18.52
CA GLU A 74 -19.64 1.33 -19.54
C GLU A 74 -20.47 2.54 -19.08
N PHE A 75 -20.38 2.93 -17.81
CA PHE A 75 -21.18 4.06 -17.28
C PHE A 75 -20.43 4.98 -16.31
N VAL A 76 -19.14 5.23 -16.55
CA VAL A 76 -18.45 6.39 -15.93
C VAL A 76 -17.69 7.20 -16.98
N ARG A 77 -18.44 7.81 -17.90
CA ARG A 77 -18.04 9.10 -18.49
C ARG A 77 -19.16 10.09 -18.22
N ARG A 78 -19.17 10.69 -17.03
CA ARG A 78 -19.76 12.02 -16.89
C ARG A 78 -18.70 13.01 -17.37
N ALA A 79 -19.01 13.69 -18.46
CA ALA A 79 -18.30 14.87 -18.90
C ALA A 79 -18.66 15.99 -17.93
N ASP A 80 -17.67 16.50 -17.20
CA ASP A 80 -17.79 17.78 -16.52
C ASP A 80 -17.52 18.87 -17.58
N HIS A 81 -18.57 19.61 -17.92
CA HIS A 81 -18.51 20.89 -18.62
C HIS A 81 -18.33 22.02 -17.61
#